data_AF-A0AAW1LN26-F1
#
_entry.id   AF-A0AAW1LN26-F1
#
_cell.length_a   1.000
_cell.length_b   1.000
_cell.length_c   1.000
_cell.angle_alpha   90.00
_cell.angle_beta   90.00
_cell.angle_gamma   90.00
#
_symmetry.space_group_name_H-M   'P 1'
#
loop_
_entity.id
_entity.type
_entity.pdbx_description
1 polymer ?
#
loop_
_entity_poly.entity_id
_entity_poly.type
_entity_poly.pdbx_seq_one_letter_code
_entity_poly.pdbx_strand_id
1 'polypeptide(L)'
;MIFNFDKVFYEDSAQASVYDFLALPIVQDVVNSINGTIITYGQTGAGKTYTMEGPGIDKCDDMKKGLIPRVIEGLFEMINSSREASQATIFSVKLSMVEIYMEKVRDLFDLSKDNIQIKENKSQGILLSGVTEISVVEAADALQILSSGIASRAVGETQMNMASSRSHCVYIFTVQQDFPSDKRTKTGKLILVDLAGSEKVGRTGAEGKLLEEAKTINKSLTALGKVVNALTSGPQKKSNHIPYRDSKLTRLLQDALVIQYPSSVTTLTSISSIHHDPVSKIALVFQGGNCRMALLCCCSPSPSNASETLSTLRFGARAQHIKATPCATTPEDRSNKTLEPSVQNKDAACERILTKLQERMGAEEVDLLEQLFILEGIMFNPSSNEDLDSDIDNLTSKVIASLQNTLEDLVSTVDELQKQNKVLQAKLTAFENRSFWDALSGAFGFLGIRQAAR
;
A
#
# COMPACT_ATOMS: atom_id res chain seq x y z
N MET A 1 6.33 14.45 -3.02
CA MET A 1 5.81 13.38 -2.14
C MET A 1 6.91 12.35 -1.96
N ILE A 2 7.28 12.04 -0.72
CA ILE A 2 8.32 11.07 -0.37
C ILE A 2 7.65 9.94 0.41
N PHE A 3 7.94 8.68 0.06
CA PHE A 3 7.46 7.52 0.77
C PHE A 3 8.60 6.85 1.53
N ASN A 4 8.30 6.30 2.70
CA ASN A 4 9.24 5.52 3.51
C ASN A 4 8.65 4.14 3.75
N PHE A 5 9.47 3.09 3.60
CA PHE A 5 9.06 1.69 3.72
C PHE A 5 10.17 0.89 4.42
N ASP A 6 9.87 -0.32 4.89
CA ASP A 6 10.85 -1.17 5.56
C ASP A 6 12.03 -1.53 4.62
N LYS A 7 11.74 -1.77 3.34
CA LYS A 7 12.76 -1.97 2.30
C LYS A 7 12.26 -1.59 0.92
N VAL A 8 13.15 -0.99 0.14
CA VAL A 8 12.94 -0.67 -1.28
C VAL A 8 13.94 -1.49 -2.11
N PHE A 9 13.45 -2.11 -3.18
CA PHE A 9 14.22 -2.87 -4.17
C PHE A 9 14.10 -2.19 -5.54
N TYR A 10 15.25 -1.86 -6.11
CA TYR A 10 15.36 -1.20 -7.41
C TYR A 10 15.39 -2.22 -8.56
N GLU A 11 15.37 -1.76 -9.81
CA GLU A 11 15.33 -2.61 -11.02
C GLU A 11 16.43 -3.67 -11.08
N ASP A 12 17.60 -3.36 -10.53
CA ASP A 12 18.80 -4.20 -10.49
C ASP A 12 18.80 -5.20 -9.31
N SER A 13 17.80 -5.13 -8.42
CA SER A 13 17.75 -5.97 -7.23
C SER A 13 17.54 -7.43 -7.58
N ALA A 14 18.43 -8.29 -7.10
CA ALA A 14 18.35 -9.73 -7.31
C ALA A 14 17.14 -10.35 -6.58
N GLN A 15 16.56 -11.41 -7.17
CA GLN A 15 15.46 -12.16 -6.55
C GLN A 15 15.87 -12.78 -5.21
N ALA A 16 17.13 -13.21 -5.10
CA ALA A 16 17.70 -13.72 -3.86
C ALA A 16 17.60 -12.69 -2.72
N SER A 17 17.92 -11.42 -2.99
CA SER A 17 17.84 -10.36 -1.98
C SER A 17 16.42 -10.11 -1.48
N VAL A 18 15.41 -10.29 -2.35
CA VAL A 18 14.00 -10.23 -1.94
C VAL A 18 13.67 -11.39 -1.00
N TYR A 19 14.13 -12.61 -1.32
CA TYR A 19 13.95 -13.79 -0.48
C TYR A 19 14.62 -13.63 0.89
N ASP A 20 15.90 -13.25 0.93
CA ASP A 20 16.70 -13.16 2.15
C ASP A 20 16.10 -12.17 3.15
N PHE A 21 15.64 -11.01 2.65
CA PHE A 21 15.05 -9.98 3.50
C PHE A 21 13.63 -10.34 3.96
N LEU A 22 12.78 -10.80 3.04
CA LEU A 22 11.34 -10.90 3.27
C LEU A 22 10.89 -12.31 3.65
N ALA A 23 11.28 -13.32 2.86
CA ALA A 23 10.69 -14.65 2.94
C ALA A 23 11.43 -15.56 3.92
N LEU A 24 12.76 -15.48 3.99
CA LEU A 24 13.56 -16.32 4.88
C LEU A 24 13.12 -16.23 6.35
N PRO A 25 12.89 -15.04 6.95
CA PRO A 25 12.40 -14.95 8.32
C PRO A 25 11.00 -15.56 8.48
N ILE A 26 10.13 -15.45 7.47
CA ILE A 26 8.77 -16.02 7.51
C ILE A 26 8.82 -17.55 7.43
N VAL A 27 9.70 -18.11 6.59
CA VAL A 27 9.91 -19.55 6.49
C VAL A 27 10.38 -20.11 7.83
N GLN A 28 11.34 -19.43 8.48
CA GLN A 28 11.83 -19.80 9.80
C GLN A 28 10.72 -19.82 10.86
N ASP A 29 9.87 -18.80 10.87
CA ASP A 29 8.70 -18.70 11.74
C ASP A 29 7.72 -19.87 11.50
N VAL A 30 7.44 -20.21 10.25
CA VAL A 30 6.53 -21.30 9.86
C VAL A 30 7.05 -22.65 10.31
N VAL A 31 8.34 -22.92 10.11
CA VAL A 31 8.96 -24.14 10.66
C VAL A 31 8.81 -24.16 12.18
N ASN A 32 8.88 -23.01 12.86
CA ASN A 32 8.65 -22.88 14.30
C ASN A 32 7.16 -22.80 14.71
N SER A 33 6.24 -23.20 13.82
CA SER A 33 4.79 -23.22 14.05
C SER A 33 4.14 -21.84 14.28
N ILE A 34 4.69 -20.80 13.68
CA ILE A 34 4.08 -19.45 13.60
C ILE A 34 3.57 -19.28 12.18
N ASN A 35 2.36 -18.76 11.97
CA ASN A 35 1.84 -18.61 10.62
C ASN A 35 2.62 -17.54 9.84
N GLY A 36 2.67 -17.70 8.53
CA GLY A 36 3.35 -16.81 7.61
C GLY A 36 2.43 -16.44 6.46
N THR A 37 2.45 -15.19 6.01
CA THR A 37 1.73 -14.78 4.81
C THR A 37 2.57 -13.81 3.99
N ILE A 38 2.73 -14.07 2.69
CA ILE A 38 3.41 -13.16 1.77
C ILE A 38 2.44 -12.82 0.65
N ILE A 39 2.20 -11.53 0.43
CA ILE A 39 1.26 -11.03 -0.57
C ILE A 39 2.02 -10.15 -1.55
N THR A 40 1.87 -10.39 -2.84
CA THR A 40 2.29 -9.44 -3.88
C THR A 40 1.11 -8.60 -4.35
N TYR A 41 1.30 -7.29 -4.45
CA TYR A 41 0.26 -6.33 -4.82
C TYR A 41 0.82 -5.29 -5.81
N GLY A 42 -0.01 -4.83 -6.75
CA GLY A 42 0.38 -3.86 -7.77
C GLY A 42 -0.37 -4.06 -9.08
N GLN A 43 -0.18 -3.14 -10.03
CA GLN A 43 -0.83 -3.22 -11.34
C GLN A 43 -0.38 -4.45 -12.14
N THR A 44 -1.16 -4.83 -13.15
CA THR A 44 -0.76 -5.78 -14.17
C THR A 44 0.53 -5.34 -14.85
N GLY A 45 1.42 -6.32 -15.06
CA GLY A 45 2.75 -6.07 -15.64
C GLY A 45 3.80 -5.55 -14.66
N ALA A 46 3.45 -5.23 -13.40
CA ALA A 46 4.43 -4.73 -12.42
C ALA A 46 5.39 -5.80 -11.86
N GLY A 47 5.25 -7.07 -12.26
CA GLY A 47 6.16 -8.15 -11.85
C GLY A 47 5.75 -8.94 -10.61
N LYS A 48 4.45 -8.99 -10.26
CA LYS A 48 3.92 -9.81 -9.15
C LYS A 48 4.23 -11.30 -9.33
N THR A 49 3.70 -11.90 -10.40
CA THR A 49 3.94 -13.31 -10.77
C THR A 49 5.43 -13.59 -11.00
N TYR A 50 6.17 -12.68 -11.66
CA TYR A 50 7.63 -12.82 -11.81
C TYR A 50 8.36 -12.84 -10.46
N THR A 51 7.87 -12.11 -9.45
CA THR A 51 8.48 -12.16 -8.11
C THR A 51 8.13 -13.45 -7.39
N MET A 52 6.91 -13.96 -7.54
CA MET A 52 6.49 -15.22 -6.93
C MET A 52 7.12 -16.44 -7.60
N GLU A 53 7.00 -16.57 -8.91
CA GLU A 53 7.39 -17.77 -9.67
C GLU A 53 8.73 -17.63 -10.38
N GLY A 54 9.18 -16.40 -10.66
CA GLY A 54 10.27 -16.17 -11.61
C GLY A 54 9.81 -16.37 -13.06
N PRO A 55 10.71 -16.70 -13.99
CA PRO A 55 10.36 -17.15 -15.34
C PRO A 55 9.59 -18.49 -15.36
N GLY A 56 9.59 -19.22 -14.25
CA GLY A 56 8.97 -20.53 -14.08
C GLY A 56 9.59 -21.24 -12.88
N ILE A 57 8.83 -22.11 -12.21
CA ILE A 57 9.26 -22.68 -10.92
C ILE A 57 10.17 -23.91 -11.02
N ASP A 58 10.08 -24.70 -12.10
CA ASP A 58 10.83 -25.98 -12.23
C ASP A 58 12.20 -25.83 -12.88
N LYS A 59 12.30 -24.95 -13.87
CA LYS A 59 13.50 -24.79 -14.71
C LYS A 59 13.79 -23.31 -14.90
N CYS A 60 14.33 -22.69 -13.87
CA CYS A 60 14.83 -21.34 -13.94
C CYS A 60 16.31 -21.28 -13.58
N ASP A 61 17.00 -20.34 -14.20
CA ASP A 61 18.28 -19.83 -13.72
C ASP A 61 18.16 -19.45 -12.23
N ASP A 62 19.10 -19.93 -11.41
CA ASP A 62 19.13 -19.67 -9.97
C ASP A 62 19.11 -18.18 -9.64
N MET A 63 19.61 -17.32 -10.54
CA MET A 63 19.55 -15.87 -10.37
C MET A 63 18.14 -15.28 -10.56
N LYS A 64 17.31 -15.92 -11.39
CA LYS A 64 15.96 -15.45 -11.75
C LYS A 64 14.85 -16.17 -10.98
N LYS A 65 15.20 -17.21 -10.24
CA LYS A 65 14.32 -17.98 -9.37
C LYS A 65 13.51 -17.07 -8.42
N GLY A 66 12.19 -17.19 -8.49
CA GLY A 66 11.25 -16.40 -7.69
C GLY A 66 11.19 -16.84 -6.22
N LEU A 67 10.24 -16.26 -5.47
CA LEU A 67 10.05 -16.55 -4.05
C LEU A 67 9.56 -17.97 -3.78
N ILE A 68 8.58 -18.48 -4.52
CA ILE A 68 7.98 -19.81 -4.31
C ILE A 68 9.05 -20.90 -4.29
N PRO A 69 9.89 -21.05 -5.34
CA PRO A 69 10.88 -22.13 -5.34
C PRO A 69 11.96 -21.95 -4.26
N ARG A 70 12.36 -20.73 -3.91
CA ARG A 70 13.29 -20.47 -2.79
C ARG A 70 12.68 -20.78 -1.42
N VAL A 71 11.40 -20.44 -1.23
CA VAL A 71 10.64 -20.74 -0.01
C VAL A 71 10.54 -22.23 0.20
N ILE A 72 10.26 -23.00 -0.86
CA ILE A 72 10.21 -24.47 -0.79
C ILE A 72 11.56 -25.04 -0.38
N GLU A 73 12.64 -24.61 -1.03
CA GLU A 73 13.99 -25.06 -0.71
C GLU A 73 14.39 -24.73 0.72
N GLY A 74 14.22 -23.48 1.13
CA GLY A 74 14.52 -23.05 2.50
C GLY A 74 13.65 -23.74 3.55
N LEU A 75 12.38 -24.02 3.24
CA LEU A 75 11.50 -24.75 4.14
C LEU A 75 12.01 -26.17 4.41
N PHE A 76 12.32 -26.92 3.34
CA PHE A 76 12.81 -28.28 3.48
C PHE A 76 14.23 -28.34 4.06
N GLU A 77 15.09 -27.38 3.74
CA GLU A 77 16.41 -27.24 4.36
C GLU A 77 16.29 -27.08 5.88
N MET A 78 15.46 -26.13 6.35
CA MET A 78 15.24 -25.90 7.79
C MET A 78 14.59 -27.10 8.50
N ILE A 79 13.66 -27.79 7.84
CA ILE A 79 13.04 -29.01 8.38
C ILE A 79 14.10 -30.11 8.53
N ASN A 80 14.96 -30.31 7.53
CA ASN A 80 16.01 -31.32 7.57
C ASN A 80 17.05 -31.00 8.65
N SER A 81 17.51 -29.75 8.76
CA SER A 81 18.38 -29.33 9.86
C SER A 81 17.73 -29.52 11.23
N SER A 82 16.43 -29.27 11.35
CA SER A 82 15.68 -29.49 12.61
C SER A 82 15.57 -30.98 12.96
N ARG A 83 15.40 -31.86 11.97
CA ARG A 83 15.39 -33.33 12.15
C ARG A 83 16.74 -33.85 12.61
N GLU A 84 17.84 -33.30 12.08
CA GLU A 84 19.20 -33.65 12.50
C GLU A 84 19.49 -33.22 13.94
N ALA A 85 19.05 -32.03 14.34
CA ALA A 85 19.22 -31.52 15.70
C ALA A 85 18.35 -32.23 16.74
N SER A 86 17.18 -32.77 16.35
CA SER A 86 16.23 -33.42 17.26
C SER A 86 15.42 -34.50 16.55
N GLN A 87 15.89 -35.75 16.65
CA GLN A 87 15.21 -36.93 16.07
C GLN A 87 13.82 -37.22 16.67
N ALA A 88 13.44 -36.54 17.76
CA ALA A 88 12.16 -36.73 18.42
C ALA A 88 10.98 -36.03 17.72
N THR A 89 11.22 -35.06 16.83
CA THR A 89 10.14 -34.30 16.18
C THR A 89 9.85 -34.86 14.79
N ILE A 90 8.59 -35.21 14.53
CA ILE A 90 8.15 -35.68 13.21
C ILE A 90 7.53 -34.50 12.46
N PHE A 91 8.02 -34.26 11.25
CA PHE A 91 7.52 -33.20 10.37
C PHE A 91 6.71 -33.78 9.22
N SER A 92 5.51 -33.25 9.01
CA SER A 92 4.68 -33.51 7.83
C SER A 92 4.37 -32.19 7.13
N VAL A 93 4.60 -32.12 5.82
CA VAL A 93 4.29 -30.95 5.00
C VAL A 93 3.17 -31.30 4.03
N LYS A 94 2.15 -30.45 3.98
CA LYS A 94 1.05 -30.54 3.01
C LYS A 94 0.99 -29.29 2.17
N LEU A 95 0.59 -29.46 0.93
CA LEU A 95 0.47 -28.41 -0.07
C LEU A 95 -0.96 -28.34 -0.61
N SER A 96 -1.48 -27.14 -0.74
CA SER A 96 -2.72 -26.82 -1.45
C SER A 96 -2.50 -25.60 -2.33
N MET A 97 -3.18 -25.54 -3.46
CA MET A 97 -3.11 -24.41 -4.38
C MET A 97 -4.52 -24.07 -4.87
N VAL A 98 -4.92 -22.82 -4.72
CA VAL A 98 -6.26 -22.36 -5.12
C VAL A 98 -6.20 -21.06 -5.90
N GLU A 99 -7.19 -20.88 -6.75
CA GLU A 99 -7.46 -19.68 -7.51
C GLU A 99 -8.71 -19.01 -6.94
N ILE A 100 -8.69 -17.68 -6.77
CA ILE A 100 -9.90 -16.88 -6.53
C ILE A 100 -10.19 -16.09 -7.79
N TYR A 101 -11.25 -16.49 -8.50
CA TYR A 101 -11.74 -15.82 -9.70
C TYR A 101 -13.24 -15.57 -9.56
N MET A 102 -13.67 -14.35 -9.86
CA MET A 102 -15.08 -13.94 -9.73
C MET A 102 -15.74 -14.33 -8.39
N GLU A 103 -15.05 -14.15 -7.26
CA GLU A 103 -15.52 -14.52 -5.91
C GLU A 103 -15.84 -16.01 -5.71
N LYS A 104 -15.31 -16.88 -6.58
CA LYS A 104 -15.28 -18.33 -6.41
C LYS A 104 -13.87 -18.80 -6.11
N VAL A 105 -13.75 -19.77 -5.22
CA VAL A 105 -12.47 -20.41 -4.88
C VAL A 105 -12.39 -21.74 -5.63
N ARG A 106 -11.45 -21.87 -6.56
CA ARG A 106 -11.24 -23.07 -7.37
C ARG A 106 -9.99 -23.80 -6.92
N ASP A 107 -10.06 -25.13 -6.83
CA ASP A 107 -8.90 -25.97 -6.55
C ASP A 107 -8.04 -26.13 -7.82
N LEU A 108 -6.73 -25.89 -7.71
CA LEU A 108 -5.80 -26.01 -8.83
C LEU A 108 -5.14 -27.40 -8.92
N PHE A 109 -5.32 -28.26 -7.91
CA PHE A 109 -4.93 -29.67 -7.96
C PHE A 109 -6.10 -30.59 -8.33
N ASP A 110 -7.34 -30.12 -8.22
CA ASP A 110 -8.53 -30.85 -8.65
C ASP A 110 -9.56 -29.90 -9.28
N LEU A 111 -9.47 -29.71 -10.59
CA LEU A 111 -10.31 -28.78 -11.34
C LEU A 111 -11.81 -29.09 -11.30
N SER A 112 -12.22 -30.27 -10.80
CA SER A 112 -13.63 -30.60 -10.58
C SER A 112 -14.23 -29.88 -9.36
N LYS A 113 -13.39 -29.43 -8.43
CA LYS A 113 -13.78 -28.69 -7.23
C LYS A 113 -13.79 -27.19 -7.49
N ASP A 114 -14.93 -26.69 -7.95
CA ASP A 114 -15.21 -25.25 -8.06
C ASP A 114 -15.94 -24.73 -6.81
N ASN A 115 -15.73 -23.46 -6.48
CA ASN A 115 -16.40 -22.72 -5.41
C ASN A 115 -16.27 -23.36 -4.00
N ILE A 116 -15.05 -23.71 -3.62
CA ILE A 116 -14.68 -24.17 -2.29
C ILE A 116 -15.14 -23.17 -1.22
N GLN A 117 -15.71 -23.70 -0.14
CA GLN A 117 -16.20 -22.88 0.96
C GLN A 117 -15.09 -22.53 1.94
N ILE A 118 -14.97 -21.24 2.23
CA ILE A 118 -14.14 -20.73 3.33
C ILE A 118 -14.92 -20.90 4.63
N LYS A 119 -14.32 -21.55 5.62
CA LYS A 119 -14.85 -21.76 6.97
C LYS A 119 -13.90 -21.16 8.01
N GLU A 120 -14.43 -20.90 9.19
CA GLU A 120 -13.69 -20.36 10.33
C GLU A 120 -13.82 -21.34 11.51
N ASN A 121 -12.69 -21.73 12.07
CA ASN A 121 -12.59 -22.60 13.25
C ASN A 121 -11.87 -21.84 14.36
N LYS A 122 -12.41 -21.85 15.58
CA LYS A 122 -11.83 -21.17 16.75
C LYS A 122 -10.38 -21.57 17.05
N SER A 123 -10.00 -22.81 16.73
CA SER A 123 -8.68 -23.37 17.02
C SER A 123 -7.67 -23.25 15.88
N GLN A 124 -8.15 -23.26 14.62
CA GLN A 124 -7.32 -23.35 13.42
C GLN A 124 -7.43 -22.12 12.50
N GLY A 125 -8.25 -21.15 12.87
CA GLY A 125 -8.52 -19.96 12.07
C GLY A 125 -9.32 -20.27 10.81
N ILE A 126 -8.96 -19.60 9.72
CA ILE A 126 -9.56 -19.74 8.40
C ILE A 126 -9.08 -21.01 7.70
N LEU A 127 -10.05 -21.78 7.18
CA LEU A 127 -9.85 -23.07 6.52
C LEU A 127 -10.65 -23.14 5.22
N LEU A 128 -10.09 -23.82 4.23
CA LEU A 128 -10.77 -24.14 2.97
C LEU A 128 -11.36 -25.55 3.07
N SER A 129 -12.69 -25.64 3.14
CA SER A 129 -13.37 -26.91 3.35
C SER A 129 -13.44 -27.72 2.07
N GLY A 130 -12.68 -28.83 2.00
CA GLY A 130 -12.68 -29.74 0.86
C GLY A 130 -11.63 -29.45 -0.19
N VAL A 131 -10.73 -28.49 0.05
CA VAL A 131 -9.54 -28.28 -0.78
C VAL A 131 -8.66 -29.53 -0.76
N THR A 132 -8.02 -29.81 -1.89
CA THR A 132 -7.06 -30.90 -2.03
C THR A 132 -5.79 -30.55 -1.29
N GLU A 133 -5.40 -31.41 -0.34
CA GLU A 133 -4.13 -31.33 0.39
C GLU A 133 -3.23 -32.48 -0.07
N ILE A 134 -2.09 -32.17 -0.69
CA ILE A 134 -1.12 -33.16 -1.15
C ILE A 134 0.05 -33.17 -0.17
N SER A 135 0.35 -34.32 0.42
CA SER A 135 1.53 -34.49 1.27
C SER A 135 2.80 -34.50 0.43
N VAL A 136 3.82 -33.78 0.88
CA VAL A 136 5.12 -33.65 0.18
C VAL A 136 6.25 -34.00 1.13
N VAL A 137 7.24 -34.73 0.63
CA VAL A 137 8.37 -35.25 1.43
C VAL A 137 9.65 -34.48 1.16
N GLU A 138 9.82 -33.97 -0.07
CA GLU A 138 11.00 -33.23 -0.50
C GLU A 138 10.65 -32.00 -1.37
N ALA A 139 11.62 -31.09 -1.51
CA ALA A 139 11.48 -29.86 -2.28
C ALA A 139 11.16 -30.11 -3.75
N ALA A 140 11.80 -31.11 -4.37
CA ALA A 140 11.61 -31.45 -5.78
C ALA A 140 10.16 -31.89 -6.06
N ASP A 141 9.57 -32.72 -5.19
CA ASP A 141 8.18 -33.16 -5.31
C ASP A 141 7.21 -31.96 -5.21
N ALA A 142 7.45 -31.07 -4.24
CA ALA A 142 6.64 -29.88 -4.05
C ALA A 142 6.67 -28.94 -5.27
N LEU A 143 7.83 -28.74 -5.89
CA LEU A 143 7.97 -27.96 -7.12
C LEU A 143 7.18 -28.59 -8.27
N GLN A 144 7.33 -29.90 -8.49
CA GLN A 144 6.62 -30.61 -9.56
C GLN A 144 5.09 -30.57 -9.38
N ILE A 145 4.61 -30.71 -8.14
CA ILE A 145 3.18 -30.61 -7.83
C ILE A 145 2.67 -29.19 -8.13
N LEU A 146 3.39 -28.16 -7.69
CA LEU A 146 3.02 -26.78 -7.99
C LEU A 146 3.03 -26.49 -9.49
N SER A 147 3.96 -27.08 -10.24
CA SER A 147 4.04 -26.87 -11.69
C SER A 147 2.79 -27.41 -12.39
N SER A 148 2.29 -28.54 -11.92
CA SER A 148 1.00 -29.09 -12.35
C SER A 148 -0.16 -28.14 -12.02
N GLY A 149 -0.16 -27.52 -10.84
CA GLY A 149 -1.16 -26.51 -10.45
C GLY A 149 -1.09 -25.22 -11.29
N ILE A 150 0.11 -24.75 -11.63
CA ILE A 150 0.32 -23.60 -12.53
C ILE A 150 -0.17 -23.94 -13.94
N ALA A 151 0.11 -25.14 -14.44
CA ALA A 151 -0.41 -25.61 -15.72
C ALA A 151 -1.95 -25.67 -15.71
N SER A 152 -2.56 -26.17 -14.63
CA SER A 152 -4.01 -26.17 -14.43
C SER A 152 -4.60 -24.75 -14.45
N ARG A 153 -3.94 -23.78 -13.82
CA ARG A 153 -4.31 -22.36 -13.86
C ARG A 153 -4.28 -21.82 -15.30
N ALA A 154 -3.20 -22.07 -16.05
CA ALA A 154 -3.07 -21.65 -17.44
C ALA A 154 -4.12 -22.30 -18.38
N VAL A 155 -4.50 -23.55 -18.11
CA VAL A 155 -5.62 -24.20 -18.83
C VAL A 155 -6.95 -23.49 -18.51
N GLY A 156 -7.18 -23.13 -17.24
CA GLY A 156 -8.32 -22.31 -16.84
C GLY A 156 -8.39 -20.97 -17.58
N GLU A 157 -7.24 -20.31 -17.73
CA GLU A 157 -7.08 -19.06 -18.49
C GLU A 157 -7.55 -19.20 -19.94
N THR A 158 -7.06 -20.21 -20.64
CA THR A 158 -7.43 -20.44 -22.05
C THR A 158 -8.88 -20.89 -22.23
N GLN A 159 -9.41 -21.75 -21.34
CA GLN A 159 -10.78 -22.25 -21.43
C GLN A 159 -11.84 -21.19 -21.08
N MET A 160 -11.50 -20.24 -20.20
CA MET A 160 -12.42 -19.21 -19.73
C MET A 160 -12.17 -17.83 -20.35
N ASN A 161 -11.23 -17.70 -21.29
CA ASN A 161 -10.70 -16.40 -21.77
C ASN A 161 -10.26 -15.47 -20.61
N MET A 162 -9.75 -16.07 -19.55
CA MET A 162 -9.27 -15.37 -18.37
C MET A 162 -7.78 -15.07 -18.54
N ALA A 163 -7.33 -13.91 -18.06
CA ALA A 163 -5.91 -13.58 -17.98
C ALA A 163 -5.41 -13.80 -16.54
N SER A 164 -4.16 -14.22 -16.35
CA SER A 164 -3.56 -14.37 -15.01
C SER A 164 -3.64 -13.10 -14.16
N SER A 165 -3.70 -11.92 -14.79
CA SER A 165 -3.94 -10.62 -14.16
C SER A 165 -5.31 -10.46 -13.50
N ARG A 166 -6.22 -11.41 -13.70
CA ARG A 166 -7.64 -11.32 -13.36
C ARG A 166 -8.10 -12.33 -12.32
N SER A 167 -7.19 -13.15 -11.80
CA SER A 167 -7.44 -14.04 -10.68
C SER A 167 -6.36 -13.92 -9.63
N HIS A 168 -6.70 -14.19 -8.37
CA HIS A 168 -5.71 -14.27 -7.29
C HIS A 168 -5.27 -15.71 -7.14
N CYS A 169 -3.97 -15.97 -7.14
CA CYS A 169 -3.43 -17.29 -6.89
C CYS A 169 -2.91 -17.39 -5.46
N VAL A 170 -3.25 -18.48 -4.78
CA VAL A 170 -2.91 -18.71 -3.38
C VAL A 170 -2.26 -20.08 -3.23
N TYR A 171 -1.03 -20.08 -2.74
CA TYR A 171 -0.24 -21.28 -2.42
C TYR A 171 -0.26 -21.42 -0.90
N ILE A 172 -0.63 -22.61 -0.41
CA ILE A 172 -0.81 -22.87 1.02
C ILE A 172 0.06 -24.05 1.40
N PHE A 173 1.04 -23.82 2.26
CA PHE A 173 1.86 -24.85 2.88
C PHE A 173 1.43 -25.01 4.33
N THR A 174 1.15 -26.23 4.74
CA THR A 174 0.87 -26.58 6.13
C THR A 174 1.98 -27.47 6.65
N VAL A 175 2.73 -26.96 7.63
CA VAL A 175 3.84 -27.66 8.28
C VAL A 175 3.37 -28.11 9.65
N GLN A 176 3.21 -29.42 9.82
CA GLN A 176 2.82 -30.03 11.08
C GLN A 176 4.05 -30.61 11.77
N GLN A 177 4.21 -30.28 13.05
CA GLN A 177 5.20 -30.85 13.96
C GLN A 177 4.48 -31.73 14.98
N ASP A 178 4.76 -33.03 14.96
CA ASP A 178 4.30 -33.96 15.98
C ASP A 178 5.44 -34.27 16.95
N PHE A 179 5.15 -34.13 18.24
CA PHE A 179 6.05 -34.44 19.35
C PHE A 179 5.55 -35.70 20.06
N PRO A 180 6.02 -36.91 19.68
CA PRO A 180 5.49 -38.17 20.19
C PRO A 180 5.69 -38.33 21.70
N SER A 181 6.76 -37.74 22.26
CA SER A 181 7.03 -37.75 23.70
C SER A 181 5.92 -37.09 24.51
N ASP A 182 5.32 -36.04 23.96
CA ASP A 182 4.41 -35.15 24.70
C ASP A 182 2.95 -35.25 24.21
N LYS A 183 2.71 -36.05 23.16
CA LYS A 183 1.42 -36.10 22.42
C LYS A 183 0.92 -34.71 22.02
N ARG A 184 1.85 -33.79 21.76
CA ARG A 184 1.57 -32.42 21.32
C ARG A 184 1.79 -32.32 19.82
N THR A 185 0.89 -31.62 19.14
CA THR A 185 1.02 -31.28 17.72
C THR A 185 1.00 -29.77 17.60
N LYS A 186 1.94 -29.22 16.83
CA LYS A 186 1.96 -27.82 16.43
C LYS A 186 1.84 -27.71 14.92
N THR A 187 1.35 -26.58 14.44
CA THR A 187 1.13 -26.36 13.02
C THR A 187 1.49 -24.93 12.65
N GLY A 188 2.37 -24.75 11.68
CA GLY A 188 2.61 -23.49 11.00
C GLY A 188 1.99 -23.52 9.60
N LYS A 189 1.28 -22.45 9.23
CA LYS A 189 0.71 -22.29 7.88
C LYS A 189 1.42 -21.15 7.15
N LEU A 190 2.00 -21.42 5.98
CA LEU A 190 2.53 -20.40 5.07
C LEU A 190 1.58 -20.19 3.91
N ILE A 191 1.13 -18.96 3.71
CA ILE A 191 0.28 -18.55 2.61
C ILE A 191 1.06 -17.60 1.70
N LEU A 192 1.28 -17.97 0.44
CA LEU A 192 1.85 -17.09 -0.58
C LEU A 192 0.73 -16.66 -1.53
N VAL A 193 0.67 -15.38 -1.86
CA VAL A 193 -0.42 -14.81 -2.65
C VAL A 193 0.13 -13.98 -3.80
N ASP A 194 -0.24 -14.37 -5.01
CA ASP A 194 -0.11 -13.60 -6.24
C ASP A 194 -1.46 -12.95 -6.55
N LEU A 195 -1.62 -11.67 -6.20
CA LEU A 195 -2.88 -10.97 -6.42
C LEU A 195 -3.07 -10.63 -7.91
N ALA A 196 -4.34 -10.45 -8.29
CA ALA A 196 -4.72 -9.83 -9.54
C ALA A 196 -4.18 -8.39 -9.67
N GLY A 197 -4.24 -7.83 -10.87
CA GLY A 197 -3.88 -6.44 -11.15
C GLY A 197 -4.75 -5.44 -10.37
N SER A 198 -4.11 -4.42 -9.76
CA SER A 198 -4.79 -3.36 -9.03
C SER A 198 -5.25 -2.18 -9.88
N GLU A 199 -5.07 -2.24 -11.19
CA GLU A 199 -5.43 -1.15 -12.11
C GLU A 199 -6.94 -0.91 -12.19
N LYS A 200 -7.30 0.37 -12.34
CA LYS A 200 -8.71 0.79 -12.47
C LYS A 200 -9.32 0.31 -13.80
N VAL A 201 -10.53 -0.24 -13.72
CA VAL A 201 -11.30 -0.74 -14.89
C VAL A 201 -11.42 0.29 -16.02
N GLY A 202 -11.56 1.57 -15.69
CA GLY A 202 -11.76 2.65 -16.65
C GLY A 202 -10.66 2.81 -17.70
N ARG A 203 -9.45 2.28 -17.47
CA ARG A 203 -8.34 2.31 -18.45
C ARG A 203 -8.28 1.08 -19.35
N THR A 204 -9.05 0.04 -19.05
CA THR A 204 -8.96 -1.26 -19.73
C THR A 204 -9.75 -1.34 -21.04
N GLY A 205 -10.63 -0.37 -21.31
CA GLY A 205 -11.50 -0.37 -22.51
C GLY A 205 -12.43 -1.58 -22.58
N ALA A 206 -12.66 -2.27 -21.47
CA ALA A 206 -13.41 -3.53 -21.42
C ALA A 206 -14.93 -3.28 -21.54
N GLU A 207 -15.59 -4.05 -22.43
CA GLU A 207 -17.05 -4.00 -22.64
C GLU A 207 -17.71 -5.36 -22.33
N GLY A 208 -19.01 -5.33 -22.00
CA GLY A 208 -19.81 -6.55 -21.80
C GLY A 208 -19.32 -7.43 -20.65
N LYS A 209 -19.14 -8.73 -20.89
CA LYS A 209 -18.71 -9.70 -19.86
C LYS A 209 -17.34 -9.38 -19.25
N LEU A 210 -16.43 -8.79 -20.04
CA LEU A 210 -15.10 -8.37 -19.58
C LEU A 210 -15.19 -7.22 -18.56
N LEU A 211 -16.20 -6.36 -18.68
CA LEU A 211 -16.45 -5.29 -17.72
C LEU A 211 -16.94 -5.82 -16.37
N GLU A 212 -17.86 -6.78 -16.39
CA GLU A 212 -18.37 -7.43 -15.16
C GLU A 212 -17.28 -8.23 -14.43
N GLU A 213 -16.41 -8.89 -15.19
CA GLU A 213 -15.21 -9.53 -14.67
C GLU A 213 -14.27 -8.50 -14.02
N ALA A 214 -13.93 -7.42 -14.74
CA ALA A 214 -13.07 -6.36 -14.23
C ALA A 214 -13.63 -5.66 -12.98
N LYS A 215 -14.95 -5.48 -12.89
CA LYS A 215 -15.64 -5.01 -11.69
C LYS A 215 -15.48 -5.98 -10.52
N THR A 216 -15.61 -7.28 -10.77
CA THR A 216 -15.53 -8.31 -9.72
C THR A 216 -14.10 -8.48 -9.20
N ILE A 217 -13.08 -8.35 -10.04
CA ILE A 217 -11.68 -8.35 -9.62
C ILE A 217 -11.41 -7.14 -8.72
N ASN A 218 -11.83 -5.97 -9.18
CA ASN A 218 -11.72 -4.76 -8.39
C ASN A 218 -12.50 -4.87 -7.09
N LYS A 219 -13.64 -5.56 -7.02
CA LYS A 219 -14.35 -5.81 -5.76
C LYS A 219 -13.45 -6.42 -4.69
N SER A 220 -12.68 -7.46 -5.02
CA SER A 220 -11.80 -8.13 -4.05
C SER A 220 -10.64 -7.23 -3.57
N LEU A 221 -10.03 -6.44 -4.46
CA LEU A 221 -8.96 -5.50 -4.12
C LEU A 221 -9.49 -4.24 -3.41
N THR A 222 -10.68 -3.78 -3.78
CA THR A 222 -11.41 -2.72 -3.06
C THR A 222 -11.78 -3.19 -1.66
N ALA A 223 -12.25 -4.44 -1.49
CA ALA A 223 -12.52 -5.02 -0.18
C ALA A 223 -11.23 -5.08 0.66
N LEU A 224 -10.11 -5.50 0.06
CA LEU A 224 -8.80 -5.48 0.72
C LEU A 224 -8.42 -4.05 1.14
N GLY A 225 -8.62 -3.06 0.27
CA GLY A 225 -8.45 -1.63 0.61
C GLY A 225 -9.34 -1.17 1.76
N LYS A 226 -10.62 -1.56 1.76
CA LYS A 226 -11.57 -1.27 2.85
C LYS A 226 -11.11 -1.90 4.17
N VAL A 227 -10.62 -3.14 4.14
CA VAL A 227 -10.06 -3.83 5.33
C VAL A 227 -8.82 -3.09 5.84
N VAL A 228 -7.84 -2.81 4.98
CA VAL A 228 -6.63 -2.05 5.38
C VAL A 228 -7.01 -0.70 5.99
N ASN A 229 -7.90 0.05 5.33
CA ASN A 229 -8.36 1.35 5.83
C ASN A 229 -9.06 1.24 7.18
N ALA A 230 -9.90 0.21 7.38
CA ALA A 230 -10.59 -0.02 8.64
C ALA A 230 -9.60 -0.38 9.77
N LEU A 231 -8.54 -1.14 9.46
CA LEU A 231 -7.50 -1.52 10.41
C LEU A 231 -6.57 -0.37 10.80
N THR A 232 -6.43 0.63 9.93
CA THR A 232 -5.55 1.79 10.15
C THR A 232 -6.32 3.02 10.65
N SER A 233 -7.65 3.00 10.65
CA SER A 233 -8.49 4.10 11.14
C SER A 233 -8.29 4.30 12.64
N GLY A 234 -8.01 5.54 13.05
CA GLY A 234 -7.70 5.89 14.44
C GLY A 234 -8.83 5.56 15.43
N PRO A 235 -8.57 5.61 16.75
CA PRO A 235 -9.50 5.18 17.80
C PRO A 235 -10.88 5.86 17.76
N GLN A 236 -10.96 7.06 17.19
CA GLN A 236 -12.18 7.89 17.12
C GLN A 236 -13.18 7.47 16.03
N LYS A 237 -12.78 6.63 15.06
CA LYS A 237 -13.68 6.13 14.01
C LYS A 237 -13.63 4.62 13.84
N LYS A 238 -13.48 3.92 14.97
CA LYS A 238 -13.59 2.46 15.03
C LYS A 238 -14.99 2.05 14.58
N SER A 239 -15.14 1.64 13.32
CA SER A 239 -16.17 0.66 13.01
C SER A 239 -15.80 -0.61 13.80
N ASN A 240 -16.64 -1.02 14.75
CA ASN A 240 -16.40 -2.27 15.50
C ASN A 240 -16.26 -3.51 14.59
N HIS A 241 -16.69 -3.39 13.33
CA HIS A 241 -16.65 -4.45 12.34
C HIS A 241 -15.63 -4.13 11.25
N ILE A 242 -14.65 -5.03 11.07
CA ILE A 242 -13.74 -5.01 9.92
C ILE A 242 -14.38 -5.85 8.80
N PRO A 243 -14.50 -5.34 7.56
CA PRO A 243 -15.28 -5.97 6.49
C PRO A 243 -14.54 -7.12 5.80
N TYR A 244 -13.97 -8.07 6.55
CA TYR A 244 -13.29 -9.24 5.97
C TYR A 244 -14.21 -10.07 5.07
N ARG A 245 -15.52 -10.03 5.30
CA ARG A 245 -16.54 -10.81 4.59
C ARG A 245 -16.92 -10.24 3.22
N ASP A 246 -16.48 -9.04 2.87
CA ASP A 246 -16.85 -8.37 1.62
C ASP A 246 -16.28 -9.08 0.37
N SER A 247 -15.21 -9.86 0.54
CA SER A 247 -14.66 -10.73 -0.51
C SER A 247 -14.14 -12.06 0.03
N LYS A 248 -14.05 -13.07 -0.84
CA LYS A 248 -13.39 -14.36 -0.53
C LYS A 248 -11.91 -14.17 -0.21
N LEU A 249 -11.25 -13.24 -0.92
CA LEU A 249 -9.84 -12.90 -0.70
C LEU A 249 -9.61 -12.39 0.73
N THR A 250 -10.37 -11.36 1.15
CA THR A 250 -10.25 -10.79 2.50
C THR A 250 -10.67 -11.76 3.59
N ARG A 251 -11.60 -12.70 3.31
CA ARG A 251 -11.90 -13.79 4.23
C ARG A 251 -10.76 -14.77 4.37
N LEU A 252 -10.11 -15.14 3.26
CA LEU A 252 -8.97 -16.06 3.27
C LEU A 252 -7.80 -15.44 4.04
N LEU A 253 -7.55 -14.15 3.84
CA LEU A 253 -6.45 -13.40 4.45
C LEU A 253 -6.79 -12.83 5.84
N GLN A 254 -7.99 -13.12 6.37
CA GLN A 254 -8.44 -12.57 7.65
C GLN A 254 -7.41 -12.83 8.75
N ASP A 255 -6.93 -14.07 8.90
CA ASP A 255 -5.96 -14.42 9.95
C ASP A 255 -4.63 -13.65 9.84
N ALA A 256 -4.21 -13.31 8.63
CA ALA A 256 -2.99 -12.54 8.38
C ALA A 256 -3.16 -11.03 8.65
N LEU A 257 -4.39 -10.53 8.50
CA LEU A 257 -4.73 -9.11 8.62
C LEU A 257 -5.31 -8.74 10.02
N VAL A 258 -5.60 -9.73 10.87
CA VAL A 258 -6.25 -9.51 12.18
C VAL A 258 -5.31 -8.85 13.20
N ILE A 259 -5.86 -7.86 13.91
CA ILE A 259 -5.29 -7.21 15.11
C ILE A 259 -5.78 -7.95 16.36
N GLN A 260 -4.89 -8.36 17.27
CA GLN A 260 -5.27 -8.87 18.60
C GLN A 260 -4.72 -8.02 19.75
N TYR A 261 -5.44 -6.96 20.18
CA TYR A 261 -5.07 -6.18 21.38
C TYR A 261 -4.92 -7.04 22.66
N PRO A 262 -4.07 -6.67 23.67
CA PRO A 262 -3.67 -5.29 23.99
C PRO A 262 -2.17 -5.02 24.25
N SER A 263 -1.84 -3.74 24.08
CA SER A 263 -0.73 -2.97 24.68
C SER A 263 0.72 -3.22 24.24
N SER A 264 1.26 -2.14 23.66
CA SER A 264 2.65 -1.68 23.71
C SER A 264 3.68 -2.24 22.72
N VAL A 265 4.01 -1.33 21.78
CA VAL A 265 5.31 -1.04 21.17
C VAL A 265 5.89 -2.06 20.18
N THR A 266 6.19 -1.59 18.97
CA THR A 266 7.47 -1.88 18.31
C THR A 266 7.93 -0.65 17.53
N THR A 267 9.21 -0.38 17.69
CA THR A 267 10.00 0.78 17.27
C THR A 267 10.29 0.76 15.78
N LEU A 268 10.02 1.86 15.07
CA LEU A 268 10.58 2.10 13.73
C LEU A 268 12.00 2.66 13.91
N THR A 269 13.01 1.88 13.53
CA THR A 269 14.35 2.40 13.26
C THR A 269 14.33 3.13 11.92
N SER A 270 14.37 4.46 11.98
CA SER A 270 14.62 5.30 10.82
C SER A 270 16.00 4.99 10.23
N ILE A 271 16.04 4.47 9.02
CA ILE A 271 17.25 4.50 8.19
C ILE A 271 17.05 5.61 7.17
N SER A 272 17.85 6.66 7.33
CA SER A 272 17.89 7.77 6.40
C SER A 272 18.67 7.40 5.14
N SER A 273 18.27 8.06 4.05
CA SER A 273 18.95 8.22 2.75
C SER A 273 18.52 7.20 1.71
N ILE A 274 17.70 7.62 0.72
CA ILE A 274 17.85 7.08 -0.64
C ILE A 274 17.63 8.16 -1.71
N HIS A 275 18.50 8.06 -2.72
CA HIS A 275 18.59 8.74 -4.00
C HIS A 275 17.34 8.65 -4.90
N HIS A 276 17.37 9.46 -5.96
CA HIS A 276 16.31 9.75 -6.93
C HIS A 276 16.08 8.66 -8.01
N ASP A 277 16.32 7.38 -7.70
CA ASP A 277 16.34 6.29 -8.71
C ASP A 277 14.99 5.57 -8.88
N PRO A 278 14.72 4.98 -10.07
CA PRO A 278 13.46 4.31 -10.38
C PRO A 278 13.26 3.00 -9.61
N VAL A 279 12.18 2.94 -8.81
CA VAL A 279 11.84 1.81 -7.93
C VAL A 279 11.04 0.74 -8.67
N SER A 280 11.39 -0.54 -8.48
CA SER A 280 10.65 -1.69 -9.05
C SER A 280 9.79 -2.45 -8.05
N LYS A 281 10.26 -2.63 -6.81
CA LYS A 281 9.53 -3.37 -5.78
C LYS A 281 9.76 -2.74 -4.42
N ILE A 282 8.75 -2.78 -3.57
CA ILE A 282 8.82 -2.28 -2.20
C ILE A 282 8.29 -3.36 -1.29
N ALA A 283 9.05 -3.68 -0.24
CA ALA A 283 8.65 -4.64 0.77
C ALA A 283 8.23 -3.92 2.05
N LEU A 284 7.11 -4.38 2.57
CA LEU A 284 6.58 -4.05 3.88
C LEU A 284 6.46 -5.33 4.68
N VAL A 285 6.95 -5.31 5.92
CA VAL A 285 6.89 -6.47 6.81
C VAL A 285 6.10 -6.11 8.06
N PHE A 286 5.01 -6.82 8.23
CA PHE A 286 4.10 -6.75 9.37
C PHE A 286 4.35 -7.93 10.29
N GLN A 287 4.46 -7.67 11.59
CA GLN A 287 4.48 -8.74 12.57
C GLN A 287 3.39 -8.48 13.60
N GLY A 288 2.45 -9.42 13.71
CA GLY A 288 1.56 -9.49 14.86
C GLY A 288 0.43 -10.49 14.70
N GLY A 289 -0.21 -10.80 15.82
CA GLY A 289 -0.95 -12.04 16.02
C GLY A 289 -0.01 -13.22 16.10
N ASN A 290 -0.52 -14.41 15.75
CA ASN A 290 0.26 -15.62 15.49
C ASN A 290 0.74 -15.69 14.03
N CYS A 291 0.87 -14.56 13.34
CA CYS A 291 1.23 -14.50 11.92
C CYS A 291 2.31 -13.44 11.66
N ARG A 292 3.36 -13.80 10.92
CA ARG A 292 4.22 -12.82 10.26
C ARG A 292 3.70 -12.61 8.84
N MET A 293 3.37 -11.38 8.48
CA MET A 293 2.84 -11.03 7.17
C MET A 293 3.82 -10.11 6.45
N ALA A 294 4.01 -10.31 5.15
CA ALA A 294 4.72 -9.37 4.30
C ALA A 294 3.88 -8.99 3.09
N LEU A 295 3.89 -7.71 2.76
CA LEU A 295 3.27 -7.15 1.57
C LEU A 295 4.36 -6.61 0.65
N LEU A 296 4.47 -7.19 -0.53
CA LEU A 296 5.38 -6.75 -1.58
C LEU A 296 4.61 -5.95 -2.64
N CYS A 297 4.76 -4.63 -2.58
CA CYS A 297 4.22 -3.68 -3.54
C CYS A 297 5.11 -3.63 -4.78
N CYS A 298 4.66 -4.23 -5.87
CA CYS A 298 5.34 -4.23 -7.16
C CYS A 298 4.91 -3.00 -7.96
N CYS A 299 5.87 -2.21 -8.43
CA CYS A 299 5.63 -0.91 -9.08
C CYS A 299 6.26 -0.86 -10.46
N SER A 300 5.67 -0.09 -11.37
CA SER A 300 6.29 0.21 -12.66
C SER A 300 7.10 1.50 -12.55
N PRO A 301 8.36 1.52 -13.00
CA PRO A 301 9.18 2.73 -13.07
C PRO A 301 8.78 3.64 -14.25
N SER A 302 8.02 3.12 -15.22
CA SER A 302 7.60 3.89 -16.39
C SER A 302 6.66 5.07 -16.03
N PRO A 303 6.90 6.28 -16.55
CA PRO A 303 6.00 7.43 -16.37
C PRO A 303 4.57 7.18 -16.84
N SER A 304 4.36 6.31 -17.84
CA SER A 304 3.04 5.94 -18.35
C SER A 304 2.12 5.29 -17.30
N ASN A 305 2.74 4.73 -16.27
CA ASN A 305 2.11 4.00 -15.18
C ASN A 305 2.15 4.77 -13.85
N ALA A 306 2.56 6.04 -13.85
CA ALA A 306 2.78 6.81 -12.62
C ALA A 306 1.54 6.87 -11.71
N SER A 307 0.33 6.95 -12.26
CA SER A 307 -0.92 6.96 -11.47
C SER A 307 -1.16 5.66 -10.72
N GLU A 308 -0.87 4.53 -11.36
CA GLU A 308 -1.04 3.20 -10.78
C GLU A 308 0.06 2.92 -9.75
N THR A 309 1.31 3.25 -10.09
CA THR A 309 2.44 3.20 -9.13
C THR A 309 2.12 4.04 -7.90
N LEU A 310 1.64 5.28 -8.05
CA LEU A 310 1.25 6.13 -6.92
C LEU A 310 0.12 5.50 -6.08
N SER A 311 -0.86 4.87 -6.72
CA SER A 311 -1.94 4.16 -6.04
C SER A 311 -1.43 2.96 -5.22
N THR A 312 -0.48 2.20 -5.79
CA THR A 312 0.22 1.11 -5.11
C THR A 312 1.05 1.60 -3.92
N LEU A 313 1.82 2.68 -4.09
CA LEU A 313 2.62 3.28 -3.02
C LEU A 313 1.74 3.79 -1.87
N ARG A 314 0.64 4.47 -2.18
CA ARG A 314 -0.33 4.92 -1.17
C ARG A 314 -0.99 3.74 -0.43
N PHE A 315 -1.30 2.66 -1.13
CA PHE A 315 -1.82 1.44 -0.49
C PHE A 315 -0.78 0.85 0.47
N GLY A 316 0.47 0.70 0.04
CA GLY A 316 1.56 0.23 0.89
C GLY A 316 1.76 1.12 2.12
N ALA A 317 1.79 2.44 1.94
CA ALA A 317 1.97 3.39 3.03
C ALA A 317 0.85 3.27 4.08
N ARG A 318 -0.40 3.08 3.64
CA ARG A 318 -1.51 2.80 4.57
C ARG A 318 -1.32 1.46 5.26
N ALA A 319 -1.04 0.40 4.50
CA ALA A 319 -0.83 -0.93 5.05
C ALA A 319 0.26 -0.92 6.13
N GLN A 320 1.33 -0.13 5.97
CA GLN A 320 2.43 0.02 6.93
C GLN A 320 1.94 0.32 8.37
N HIS A 321 0.79 0.98 8.51
CA HIS A 321 0.23 1.36 9.80
C HIS A 321 -0.71 0.32 10.44
N ILE A 322 -0.87 -0.86 9.83
CA ILE A 322 -1.62 -1.96 10.44
C ILE A 322 -0.87 -2.43 11.69
N LYS A 323 -1.45 -2.13 12.87
CA LYS A 323 -0.88 -2.52 14.17
C LYS A 323 -1.26 -3.96 14.50
N ALA A 324 -0.52 -4.92 13.98
CA ALA A 324 -0.67 -6.31 14.40
C ALA A 324 -0.07 -6.48 15.82
N THR A 325 -0.74 -7.23 16.70
CA THR A 325 -0.31 -7.38 18.11
C THR A 325 -0.05 -8.85 18.39
N PRO A 326 1.13 -9.26 18.90
CA PRO A 326 1.48 -10.67 19.08
C PRO A 326 0.46 -11.40 19.96
N CYS A 327 0.03 -12.58 19.54
CA CYS A 327 -0.67 -13.50 20.43
C CYS A 327 0.34 -14.58 20.84
N ALA A 328 0.28 -15.05 22.08
CA ALA A 328 1.06 -16.20 22.53
C ALA A 328 0.16 -17.44 22.46
N THR A 329 0.55 -18.44 21.68
CA THR A 329 -0.02 -19.79 21.73
C THR A 329 0.49 -20.57 22.94
N THR A 330 0.15 -20.13 24.15
CA THR A 330 0.15 -20.97 25.35
C THR A 330 -0.97 -20.53 26.30
N PRO A 331 -1.80 -21.46 26.81
CA PRO A 331 -2.85 -21.10 27.78
C PRO A 331 -2.36 -20.66 29.18
N GLU A 332 -1.06 -20.51 29.44
CA GLU A 332 -0.53 -20.51 30.82
C GLU A 332 0.13 -19.22 31.34
N ASP A 333 0.51 -18.23 30.50
CA ASP A 333 1.25 -17.05 30.99
C ASP A 333 0.37 -15.83 31.34
N ARG A 334 -0.74 -16.06 32.07
CA ARG A 334 -1.66 -14.97 32.48
C ARG A 334 -1.36 -14.30 33.83
N SER A 335 -0.27 -14.63 34.51
CA SER A 335 0.02 -14.03 35.81
C SER A 335 1.37 -13.31 35.85
N ASN A 336 1.26 -11.98 35.97
CA ASN A 336 2.21 -11.02 36.54
C ASN A 336 2.78 -10.02 35.52
N LYS A 337 2.35 -8.76 35.62
CA LYS A 337 3.28 -7.64 35.89
C LYS A 337 2.56 -6.32 36.21
N THR A 338 3.23 -5.63 37.12
CA THR A 338 2.92 -4.43 37.90
C THR A 338 2.83 -3.15 37.05
N LEU A 339 2.00 -2.20 37.49
CA LEU A 339 1.82 -0.86 36.94
C LEU A 339 2.97 0.09 37.30
N GLU A 340 3.52 0.82 36.33
CA GLU A 340 4.34 2.04 36.50
C GLU A 340 4.07 3.02 35.32
N PRO A 341 4.28 4.35 35.47
CA PRO A 341 3.47 5.37 34.81
C PRO A 341 4.01 5.96 33.49
N SER A 342 3.04 6.60 32.82
CA SER A 342 2.96 7.24 31.49
C SER A 342 4.08 8.19 31.05
N VAL A 343 4.44 8.11 29.76
CA VAL A 343 5.15 9.15 29.00
C VAL A 343 4.28 9.62 27.82
N GLN A 344 4.27 10.93 27.58
CA GLN A 344 3.31 11.69 26.77
C GLN A 344 3.35 11.36 25.25
N ASN A 345 2.16 11.17 24.68
CA ASN A 345 1.89 10.88 23.25
C ASN A 345 2.02 12.12 22.35
N LYS A 346 2.71 11.98 21.21
CA LYS A 346 2.85 13.03 20.17
C LYS A 346 1.54 13.36 19.45
N ASP A 347 0.54 12.49 19.48
CA ASP A 347 -0.79 12.75 18.89
C ASP A 347 -1.55 13.86 19.63
N ALA A 348 -1.33 13.99 20.94
CA ALA A 348 -1.89 15.07 21.75
C ALA A 348 -1.28 16.45 21.44
N ALA A 349 -0.09 16.48 20.81
CA ALA A 349 0.53 17.73 20.39
C ALA A 349 -0.08 18.25 19.09
N CYS A 350 -0.40 17.38 18.13
CA CYS A 350 -1.08 17.77 16.89
C CYS A 350 -2.51 18.26 17.15
N GLU A 351 -3.28 17.58 18.00
CA GLU A 351 -4.62 18.04 18.38
C GLU A 351 -4.56 19.42 19.06
N ARG A 352 -3.61 19.63 19.99
CA ARG A 352 -3.42 20.94 20.64
C ARG A 352 -3.03 22.06 19.67
N ILE A 353 -2.34 21.73 18.57
CA ILE A 353 -1.96 22.70 17.54
C ILE A 353 -3.19 23.07 16.70
N LEU A 354 -4.00 22.09 16.26
CA LEU A 354 -5.22 22.34 15.51
C LEU A 354 -6.25 23.17 16.30
N THR A 355 -6.44 22.86 17.59
CA THR A 355 -7.33 23.65 18.46
C THR A 355 -6.86 25.10 18.62
N LYS A 356 -5.53 25.32 18.74
CA LYS A 356 -4.95 26.68 18.82
C LYS A 356 -4.98 27.44 17.49
N LEU A 357 -5.00 26.74 16.35
CA LEU A 357 -5.12 27.34 15.03
C LEU A 357 -6.57 27.74 14.72
N GLN A 358 -7.55 26.96 15.19
CA GLN A 358 -8.98 27.29 15.14
C GLN A 358 -9.34 28.57 15.92
N GLU A 359 -8.54 28.93 16.93
CA GLU A 359 -8.71 30.19 17.68
C GLU A 359 -8.16 31.43 16.92
N ARG A 360 -7.42 31.24 15.82
CA ARG A 360 -6.68 32.32 15.12
C ARG A 360 -6.94 32.45 13.62
N MET A 361 -7.60 31.48 12.99
CA MET A 361 -7.85 31.46 11.53
C MET A 361 -9.32 31.22 11.21
N GLY A 362 -9.75 31.59 9.99
CA GLY A 362 -11.10 31.34 9.52
C GLY A 362 -11.38 29.83 9.36
N ALA A 363 -12.62 29.40 9.58
CA ALA A 363 -12.99 27.98 9.52
C ALA A 363 -12.66 27.31 8.17
N GLU A 364 -12.71 28.06 7.06
CA GLU A 364 -12.36 27.57 5.71
C GLU A 364 -10.86 27.32 5.54
N GLU A 365 -9.99 28.09 6.19
CA GLU A 365 -8.53 27.92 6.13
C GLU A 365 -8.08 26.72 6.96
N VAL A 366 -8.77 26.47 8.09
CA VAL A 366 -8.53 25.28 8.92
C VAL A 366 -8.96 24.01 8.19
N ASP A 367 -10.08 24.04 7.47
CA ASP A 367 -10.55 22.91 6.65
C ASP A 367 -9.57 22.62 5.50
N LEU A 368 -9.03 23.65 4.85
CA LEU A 368 -7.99 23.50 3.84
C LEU A 368 -6.70 22.88 4.40
N LEU A 369 -6.32 23.27 5.62
CA LEU A 369 -5.14 22.74 6.30
C LEU A 369 -5.34 21.28 6.76
N GLU A 370 -6.55 20.94 7.21
CA GLU A 370 -6.93 19.57 7.53
C GLU A 370 -6.89 18.68 6.28
N GLN A 371 -7.39 19.18 5.14
CA GLN A 371 -7.29 18.51 3.85
C GLN A 371 -5.83 18.35 3.39
N LEU A 372 -4.99 19.38 3.60
CA LEU A 372 -3.54 19.32 3.29
C LEU A 372 -2.80 18.30 4.16
N PHE A 373 -3.16 18.21 5.45
CA PHE A 373 -2.63 17.20 6.36
C PHE A 373 -3.10 15.79 6.02
N ILE A 374 -4.31 15.62 5.47
CA ILE A 374 -4.76 14.34 4.92
C ILE A 374 -3.96 13.98 3.65
N LEU A 375 -3.66 14.97 2.81
CA LEU A 375 -2.90 14.81 1.57
C LEU A 375 -1.42 14.43 1.82
N GLU A 376 -0.80 15.00 2.86
CA GLU A 376 0.57 14.73 3.31
C GLU A 376 0.67 13.54 4.29
N GLY A 377 -0.47 12.90 4.63
CA GLY A 377 -0.51 11.71 5.49
C GLY A 377 -0.33 11.97 6.99
N ILE A 378 -0.58 13.20 7.43
CA ILE A 378 -0.47 13.68 8.81
C ILE A 378 -1.80 13.50 9.60
N MET A 379 -2.97 13.51 8.95
CA MET A 379 -4.33 13.34 9.56
C MET A 379 -5.28 12.49 8.67
N PHE A 380 -6.44 12.00 9.16
CA PHE A 380 -7.38 11.17 8.38
C PHE A 380 -8.88 11.46 8.63
N ASN A 381 -9.66 11.73 7.56
CA ASN A 381 -11.14 11.84 7.58
C ASN A 381 -11.85 10.69 6.80
N PRO A 382 -12.69 9.87 7.46
CA PRO A 382 -13.26 8.64 6.84
C PRO A 382 -14.66 8.76 6.18
N SER A 383 -15.00 9.81 5.42
CA SER A 383 -16.40 10.06 5.00
C SER A 383 -16.65 10.18 3.49
N SER A 384 -15.74 9.72 2.61
CA SER A 384 -15.91 10.07 1.17
C SER A 384 -15.27 9.10 0.17
N ASN A 385 -15.05 7.84 0.52
CA ASN A 385 -14.38 6.89 -0.38
C ASN A 385 -15.26 6.22 -1.46
N GLU A 386 -16.46 6.73 -1.75
CA GLU A 386 -17.21 6.33 -2.95
C GLU A 386 -17.38 7.46 -3.99
N ASP A 387 -17.12 8.72 -3.63
CA ASP A 387 -17.18 9.87 -4.55
C ASP A 387 -15.87 10.69 -4.62
N LEU A 388 -14.79 10.23 -3.97
CA LEU A 388 -13.56 11.03 -3.80
C LEU A 388 -12.95 11.51 -5.11
N ASP A 389 -12.91 10.69 -6.17
CA ASP A 389 -12.28 11.11 -7.44
C ASP A 389 -13.16 12.15 -8.19
N SER A 390 -14.49 12.04 -8.14
CA SER A 390 -15.38 13.06 -8.72
C SER A 390 -15.43 14.33 -7.89
N ASP A 391 -15.33 14.21 -6.56
CA ASP A 391 -15.25 15.35 -5.65
C ASP A 391 -13.88 16.03 -5.74
N ILE A 392 -12.80 15.27 -5.95
CA ILE A 392 -11.45 15.79 -6.21
C ILE A 392 -11.42 16.50 -7.56
N ASP A 393 -11.96 15.93 -8.64
CA ASP A 393 -11.99 16.59 -9.95
C ASP A 393 -12.89 17.84 -9.93
N ASN A 394 -14.00 17.80 -9.19
CA ASN A 394 -14.90 18.95 -9.00
C ASN A 394 -14.26 20.03 -8.12
N LEU A 395 -13.59 19.67 -7.03
CA LEU A 395 -12.86 20.59 -6.17
C LEU A 395 -11.67 21.20 -6.90
N THR A 396 -10.91 20.39 -7.65
CA THR A 396 -9.79 20.86 -8.48
C THR A 396 -10.28 21.84 -9.54
N SER A 397 -11.42 21.55 -10.19
CA SER A 397 -12.05 22.45 -11.16
C SER A 397 -12.52 23.76 -10.52
N LYS A 398 -13.11 23.70 -9.32
CA LYS A 398 -13.53 24.89 -8.55
C LYS A 398 -12.35 25.74 -8.11
N VAL A 399 -11.26 25.12 -7.64
CA VAL A 399 -10.03 25.83 -7.24
C VAL A 399 -9.37 26.47 -8.45
N ILE A 400 -9.30 25.78 -9.59
CA ILE A 400 -8.79 26.36 -10.84
C ILE A 400 -9.64 27.56 -11.26
N ALA A 401 -10.97 27.45 -11.25
CA ALA A 401 -11.86 28.55 -11.60
C ALA A 401 -11.72 29.74 -10.64
N SER A 402 -11.60 29.48 -9.33
CA SER A 402 -11.37 30.52 -8.31
C SER A 402 -10.03 31.24 -8.50
N LEU A 403 -8.96 30.49 -8.79
CA LEU A 403 -7.65 31.04 -9.08
C LEU A 403 -7.63 31.84 -10.40
N GLN A 404 -8.36 31.38 -11.42
CA GLN A 404 -8.52 32.10 -12.68
C GLN A 404 -9.25 33.44 -12.49
N ASN A 405 -10.36 33.45 -11.73
CA ASN A 405 -11.07 34.69 -11.40
C ASN A 405 -10.20 35.66 -10.61
N THR A 406 -9.48 35.16 -9.60
CA THR A 406 -8.55 35.98 -8.80
C THR A 406 -7.42 36.54 -9.66
N LEU A 407 -6.93 35.77 -10.64
CA LEU A 407 -5.93 36.23 -11.59
C LEU A 407 -6.48 37.32 -12.51
N GLU A 408 -7.71 37.19 -13.01
CA GLU A 408 -8.37 38.22 -13.82
C GLU A 408 -8.57 39.52 -13.04
N ASP A 409 -9.02 39.44 -11.78
CA ASP A 409 -9.17 40.60 -10.91
C ASP A 409 -7.82 41.30 -10.63
N LEU A 410 -6.77 40.51 -10.42
CA LEU A 410 -5.42 41.03 -10.20
C LEU A 410 -4.88 41.71 -11.46
N VAL A 411 -5.10 41.12 -12.64
CA VAL A 411 -4.73 41.71 -13.93
C VAL A 411 -5.45 43.04 -14.15
N SER A 412 -6.76 43.11 -13.87
CA SER A 412 -7.53 44.37 -13.96
C SER A 412 -6.98 45.43 -13.01
N THR A 413 -6.62 45.04 -11.79
CA THR A 413 -6.05 45.97 -10.79
C THR A 413 -4.68 46.50 -11.23
N VAL A 414 -3.83 45.64 -11.80
CA VAL A 414 -2.53 46.05 -12.35
C VAL A 414 -2.71 47.03 -13.51
N ASP A 415 -3.65 46.79 -14.42
CA ASP A 415 -3.95 47.69 -15.53
C ASP A 415 -4.41 49.08 -15.05
N GLU A 416 -5.25 49.13 -14.02
CA GLU A 416 -5.71 50.39 -13.44
C GLU A 416 -4.57 51.15 -12.76
N LEU A 417 -3.72 50.46 -12.00
CA LEU A 417 -2.52 51.05 -11.39
C LEU A 417 -1.52 51.54 -12.44
N GLN A 418 -1.37 50.83 -13.57
CA GLN A 418 -0.52 51.27 -14.68
C GLN A 418 -1.06 52.55 -15.32
N LYS A 419 -2.38 52.68 -15.51
CA LYS A 419 -2.99 53.92 -16.00
C LYS A 419 -2.76 55.07 -15.03
N GLN A 420 -2.97 54.84 -13.73
CA GLN A 420 -2.73 55.86 -12.70
C GLN A 420 -1.26 56.29 -12.66
N ASN A 421 -0.32 55.34 -12.78
CA ASN A 421 1.11 55.65 -12.86
C ASN A 421 1.44 56.49 -14.09
N LYS A 422 0.87 56.21 -15.27
CA LYS A 422 1.07 57.05 -16.47
C LYS A 422 0.56 58.47 -16.26
N VAL A 423 -0.60 58.63 -15.64
CA VAL A 423 -1.16 59.96 -15.31
C VAL A 423 -0.27 60.70 -14.33
N LEU A 424 0.21 60.03 -13.28
CA LEU A 424 1.13 60.62 -12.30
C LEU A 424 2.47 61.00 -12.93
N GLN A 425 3.04 60.15 -13.79
CA GLN A 425 4.26 60.45 -14.53
C GLN A 425 4.09 61.68 -15.43
N ALA A 426 2.97 61.80 -16.15
CA ALA A 426 2.67 62.97 -16.99
C ALA A 426 2.51 64.26 -16.16
N LYS A 427 1.88 64.16 -14.98
CA LYS A 427 1.78 65.30 -14.04
C LYS A 427 3.14 65.70 -13.49
N LEU A 428 4.01 64.73 -13.18
CA LEU A 428 5.36 64.99 -12.70
C LEU A 428 6.21 65.69 -13.77
N THR A 429 6.19 65.21 -15.02
CA THR A 429 6.90 65.87 -16.13
C THR A 429 6.36 67.27 -16.42
N ALA A 430 5.04 67.47 -16.32
CA ALA A 430 4.44 68.79 -16.46
C ALA A 430 4.88 69.74 -15.34
N PHE A 431 4.99 69.24 -14.10
CA PHE A 431 5.47 70.01 -12.95
C PHE A 431 6.96 70.35 -13.06
N GLU A 432 7.80 69.40 -13.45
CA GLU A 432 9.23 69.61 -13.71
C GLU A 432 9.49 70.60 -14.85
N ASN A 433 8.68 70.54 -15.92
CA ASN A 433 8.76 71.54 -16.99
C ASN A 433 8.33 72.93 -16.51
N ARG A 434 7.29 73.02 -15.66
CA ARG A 434 6.84 74.30 -15.10
C ARG A 434 7.89 74.91 -14.17
N SER A 435 8.48 74.12 -13.28
CA SER A 435 9.53 74.58 -12.38
C SER A 435 10.80 74.97 -13.14
N PHE A 436 11.13 74.28 -14.24
CA PHE A 436 12.19 74.67 -15.15
C PHE A 436 11.92 76.05 -15.80
N TRP A 437 10.71 76.29 -16.33
CA TRP A 437 10.35 77.58 -16.93
C TRP A 437 10.21 78.72 -15.91
N ASP A 438 9.75 78.43 -14.69
CA ASP A 438 9.69 79.39 -13.58
C ASP A 438 11.10 79.77 -13.12
N ALA A 439 12.04 78.81 -13.07
CA ALA A 439 13.45 79.09 -12.80
C ALA A 439 14.13 79.87 -13.95
N LEU A 440 13.79 79.56 -15.21
CA LEU A 440 14.32 80.26 -16.38
C LEU A 440 13.83 81.72 -16.44
N SER A 441 12.54 81.96 -16.19
CA SER A 441 11.95 83.30 -16.16
C SER A 441 12.47 84.14 -14.99
N GLY A 442 12.73 83.52 -13.84
CA GLY A 442 13.45 84.15 -12.73
C GLY A 442 14.89 84.56 -13.08
N ALA A 443 15.59 83.76 -13.89
CA ALA A 443 16.95 84.07 -14.36
C ALA A 443 16.97 85.17 -15.45
N PHE A 444 16.00 85.18 -16.37
CA PHE A 444 15.86 86.24 -17.38
C PHE A 444 15.33 87.57 -16.81
N GLY A 445 14.60 87.55 -15.70
CA GLY A 445 14.22 88.77 -14.96
C GLY A 445 15.41 89.54 -14.36
N PHE A 446 16.57 88.90 -14.21
CA PHE A 446 17.79 89.49 -13.64
C PHE A 446 18.80 90.02 -14.69
N LEU A 447 18.67 89.65 -15.98
CA LEU A 447 19.42 90.24 -17.10
C LEU A 447 18.50 91.15 -17.93
N GLY A 448 18.36 92.40 -17.49
CA GLY A 448 17.36 93.32 -18.02
C GLY A 448 17.67 94.04 -19.34
N ILE A 449 16.80 95.03 -19.57
CA ILE A 449 17.03 96.35 -20.19
C ILE A 449 16.28 96.64 -21.50
N ARG A 450 15.50 97.73 -21.43
CA ARG A 450 15.23 98.80 -22.41
C ARG A 450 15.53 98.47 -23.89
N GLN A 451 14.53 98.68 -24.77
CA GLN A 451 14.50 99.83 -25.69
C GLN A 451 13.27 99.84 -26.64
N ALA A 452 12.74 101.07 -26.83
CA ALA A 452 12.11 101.67 -28.03
C ALA A 452 10.76 101.10 -28.56
N ALA A 453 9.75 101.87 -28.98
CA ALA A 453 9.54 103.33 -29.03
C ALA A 453 8.06 103.68 -29.26
N ARG A 454 7.51 104.62 -28.48
CA ARG A 454 6.83 105.86 -28.92
C ARG A 454 6.46 106.71 -27.71
#